data_AF-A0A520C763-F1
#
_entry.id   AF-A0A520C763-F1
#
_cell.length_a   1.000
_cell.length_b   1.000
_cell.length_c   1.000
_cell.angle_alpha   90.00
_cell.angle_beta   90.00
_cell.angle_gamma   90.00
#
_symmetry.space_group_name_H-M   'P 1'
#
loop_
_entity.id
_entity.type
_entity.pdbx_description
1 polymer ?
#
loop_
_entity_poly.entity_id
_entity_poly.type
_entity_poly.pdbx_seq_one_letter_code
_entity_poly.pdbx_strand_id
1 'polypeptide(L)'
;VLFCAIGVYSTNNNTFDIWMVGAFGFIGYAFFKLGCEPAPLLLGFILGPMMEENLRRALLLSRGDWSVFVTRPISLGLLAAAALLLVIVLLPAVKSKREEAFVEE
;
A
#
# COMPACT_ATOMS: atom_id res chain seq x y z
N VAL A 1 -8.06 4.91 20.24
CA VAL A 1 -7.12 5.89 20.84
C VAL A 1 -7.07 5.79 22.36
N LEU A 2 -8.19 5.94 23.10
CA LEU A 2 -8.19 5.86 24.58
C LEU A 2 -7.62 4.54 25.14
N PHE A 3 -8.09 3.38 24.67
CA PHE A 3 -7.55 2.08 25.09
C PHE A 3 -6.06 1.90 24.70
N CYS A 4 -5.65 2.40 23.53
CA CYS A 4 -4.26 2.36 23.08
C CYS A 4 -3.35 3.26 23.94
N ALA A 5 -3.84 4.45 24.34
CA ALA A 5 -3.11 5.38 25.19
C ALA A 5 -2.88 4.81 26.59
N ILE A 6 -3.86 4.10 27.16
CA ILE A 6 -3.71 3.39 28.45
C ILE A 6 -2.66 2.28 28.34
N GLY A 7 -2.69 1.49 27.25
CA GLY A 7 -1.71 0.42 27.03
C GLY A 7 -0.28 0.93 26.89
N VAL A 8 -0.07 2.00 26.12
CA VAL A 8 1.24 2.62 25.90
C VAL A 8 1.77 3.34 27.15
N TYR A 9 0.89 4.00 27.90
CA TYR A 9 1.25 4.58 29.19
C TYR A 9 1.65 3.49 30.20
N SER A 10 1.00 2.33 30.18
CA SER A 10 1.35 1.22 31.06
C SER A 10 2.69 0.57 30.73
N THR A 11 3.14 0.56 29.47
CA THR A 11 4.42 -0.05 29.08
C THR A 11 5.61 0.86 29.27
N ASN A 12 5.47 2.17 28.99
CA ASN A 12 6.63 3.08 28.98
C ASN A 12 6.54 4.20 30.03
N ASN A 13 5.42 4.36 30.73
CA ASN A 13 5.13 5.41 31.73
C ASN A 13 5.56 6.83 31.30
N ASN A 14 5.61 7.06 29.99
CA ASN A 14 6.10 8.28 29.39
C ASN A 14 4.92 9.02 28.78
N THR A 15 4.74 10.27 29.20
CA THR A 15 3.65 11.11 28.70
C THR A 15 3.81 11.42 27.22
N PHE A 16 5.04 11.43 26.69
CA PHE A 16 5.31 11.70 25.28
C PHE A 16 4.67 10.67 24.33
N ASP A 17 4.64 9.39 24.73
CA ASP A 17 4.06 8.35 23.88
C ASP A 17 2.54 8.47 23.76
N ILE A 18 1.88 9.02 24.79
CA ILE A 18 0.44 9.34 24.75
C ILE A 18 0.16 10.44 23.71
N TRP A 19 1.01 11.47 23.66
CA TRP A 19 0.91 12.53 22.65
C TRP A 19 1.13 11.98 21.24
N MET A 20 2.08 11.06 21.05
CA MET A 20 2.28 10.35 19.78
C MET A 20 1.05 9.54 19.37
N VAL A 21 0.48 8.74 20.27
CA VAL A 21 -0.75 7.97 20.01
C VAL A 21 -1.91 8.88 19.62
N GLY A 22 -2.03 10.06 20.25
CA GLY A 22 -2.99 11.09 19.87
C GLY A 22 -2.76 11.62 18.45
N ALA A 23 -1.51 11.97 18.11
CA ALA A 23 -1.15 12.47 16.79
C ALA A 23 -1.39 11.44 15.67
N PHE A 24 -0.96 10.19 15.86
CA PHE A 24 -1.24 9.11 14.91
C PHE A 24 -2.74 8.78 14.81
N GLY A 25 -3.48 8.88 15.91
CA GLY A 25 -4.94 8.78 15.90
C GLY A 25 -5.59 9.87 15.04
N PHE A 26 -5.10 11.11 15.11
CA PHE A 26 -5.57 12.20 14.28
C PHE A 26 -5.24 12.00 12.79
N ILE A 27 -4.04 11.52 12.47
CA ILE A 27 -3.65 11.16 11.09
C ILE A 27 -4.55 10.04 10.56
N GLY A 28 -4.82 9.01 11.35
CA GLY A 28 -5.75 7.94 10.99
C GLY A 28 -7.16 8.45 10.73
N TYR A 29 -7.64 9.41 11.53
CA TYR A 29 -8.93 10.07 11.29
C TYR A 29 -8.94 10.89 10.00
N ALA A 30 -7.84 11.57 9.67
CA ALA A 30 -7.70 12.29 8.41
C ALA A 30 -7.77 11.33 7.20
N PHE A 31 -7.10 10.16 7.26
CA PHE A 31 -7.20 9.15 6.21
C PHE A 31 -8.60 8.54 6.08
N PHE A 32 -9.29 8.32 7.21
CA PHE A 32 -10.68 7.90 7.18
C PHE A 32 -11.58 8.93 6.48
N LYS A 33 -11.38 10.23 6.76
CA LYS A 33 -12.15 11.32 6.12
C LYS A 33 -11.85 11.47 4.63
N LEU A 34 -10.65 11.07 4.17
CA LEU A 34 -10.25 11.09 2.77
C LEU A 34 -10.84 9.91 1.96
N GLY A 35 -11.62 9.02 2.59
CA GLY A 35 -12.13 7.81 1.94
C GLY A 35 -11.02 6.79 1.64
N CYS A 36 -9.85 6.95 2.26
CA CYS A 36 -8.79 5.96 2.19
C CYS A 36 -9.12 4.84 3.17
N GLU A 37 -9.66 3.73 2.66
CA GLU A 37 -9.87 2.57 3.51
C GLU A 37 -8.55 2.06 4.10
N PRO A 38 -8.57 1.66 5.38
CA PRO A 38 -7.38 1.16 6.05
C PRO A 38 -6.88 -0.16 5.46
N ALA A 39 -7.76 -0.99 4.89
CA ALA A 39 -7.40 -2.29 4.33
C ALA A 39 -6.50 -2.18 3.07
N PRO A 40 -6.83 -1.40 2.02
CA PRO A 40 -5.93 -1.17 0.89
C PRO A 40 -4.60 -0.53 1.29
N LEU A 41 -4.62 0.38 2.27
CA LEU A 41 -3.43 1.10 2.71
C LEU A 41 -2.44 0.15 3.43
N LEU A 42 -2.96 -0.76 4.26
CA LEU A 42 -2.19 -1.86 4.85
C LEU A 42 -1.66 -2.82 3.80
N LEU A 43 -2.49 -3.20 2.82
CA LEU A 43 -2.10 -4.12 1.75
C LEU A 43 -0.94 -3.53 0.94
N GLY A 44 -1.02 -2.24 0.57
CA GLY A 44 0.05 -1.52 -0.11
C GLY A 44 1.32 -1.40 0.74
N PHE A 45 1.18 -1.15 2.05
CA PHE A 45 2.31 -1.07 2.97
C PHE A 45 3.08 -2.38 3.09
N ILE A 46 2.38 -3.52 3.10
CA ILE A 46 3.00 -4.86 3.18
C ILE A 46 3.56 -5.29 1.82
N LEU A 47 2.83 -5.03 0.73
CA LEU A 47 3.24 -5.43 -0.62
C LEU A 47 4.40 -4.58 -1.17
N GLY A 48 4.52 -3.33 -0.73
CA GLY A 48 5.60 -2.41 -1.12
C GLY A 48 7.00 -2.99 -0.95
N PRO A 49 7.43 -3.37 0.27
CA PRO A 49 8.76 -3.94 0.49
C PRO A 49 8.96 -5.25 -0.26
N MET A 50 7.93 -6.10 -0.36
CA MET A 50 8.00 -7.33 -1.15
C MET A 50 8.24 -7.04 -2.64
N MET A 51 7.56 -6.02 -3.19
CA MET A 51 7.74 -5.61 -4.58
C MET A 51 9.16 -5.08 -4.80
N GLU A 52 9.67 -4.23 -3.91
CA GLU A 52 11.01 -3.67 -4.04
C GLU A 52 12.10 -4.75 -3.92
N GLU A 53 11.91 -5.73 -3.03
CA GLU A 53 12.83 -6.84 -2.87
C GLU A 53 12.87 -7.74 -4.12
N ASN A 54 11.70 -8.02 -4.71
CA ASN A 54 11.62 -8.76 -5.97
C ASN A 54 12.21 -7.98 -7.15
N LEU A 55 11.97 -6.66 -7.23
CA LEU A 55 12.57 -5.79 -8.24
C LEU A 55 14.10 -5.78 -8.12
N ARG A 56 14.61 -5.59 -6.89
CA ARG A 56 16.04 -5.62 -6.59
C ARG A 56 16.65 -6.98 -6.93
N ARG A 57 15.99 -8.07 -6.57
CA ARG A 57 16.44 -9.44 -6.89
C ARG A 57 16.50 -9.67 -8.40
N ALA A 58 15.50 -9.20 -9.15
CA ALA A 58 15.48 -9.28 -10.61
C ALA A 58 16.64 -8.49 -11.23
N LEU A 59 16.89 -7.26 -10.77
CA LEU A 59 17.99 -6.41 -11.24
C LEU A 59 19.37 -6.98 -10.91
N LEU A 60 19.54 -7.58 -9.72
CA LEU A 60 20.78 -8.25 -9.33
C LEU A 60 21.05 -9.51 -10.18
N LEU A 61 20.03 -10.32 -10.46
CA LEU A 61 20.16 -11.48 -11.37
C LEU A 61 20.51 -11.05 -12.80
N SER A 62 20.04 -9.87 -13.18
CA SER A 62 20.22 -9.26 -14.50
C SER A 62 21.54 -8.46 -14.64
N ARG A 63 22.43 -8.48 -13.63
CA ARG A 63 23.68 -7.69 -13.62
C ARG A 63 23.47 -6.17 -13.85
N GLY A 64 22.32 -5.64 -13.44
CA GLY A 64 22.02 -4.20 -13.56
C GLY A 64 21.51 -3.73 -14.93
N ASP A 65 21.31 -4.64 -15.88
CA ASP A 65 20.75 -4.29 -17.19
C ASP A 65 19.23 -4.11 -17.16
N TRP A 66 18.77 -2.86 -17.14
CA TRP A 66 17.35 -2.49 -17.30
C TRP A 66 16.75 -2.99 -18.62
N SER A 67 17.60 -3.33 -19.59
CA SER A 67 17.23 -3.88 -20.90
C SER A 67 16.62 -5.29 -20.82
N VAL A 68 16.73 -6.01 -19.69
CA VAL A 68 16.15 -7.34 -19.52
C VAL A 68 14.62 -7.34 -19.48
N PHE A 69 14.01 -6.22 -19.06
CA PHE A 69 12.54 -6.08 -19.13
C PHE A 69 12.02 -6.00 -20.57
N VAL A 70 12.84 -5.57 -21.53
CA VAL A 70 12.47 -5.42 -22.94
C VAL A 70 12.98 -6.58 -23.79
N THR A 71 14.15 -7.13 -23.48
CA THR A 71 14.79 -8.21 -24.25
C THR A 71 14.22 -9.60 -23.94
N ARG A 72 13.62 -9.81 -22.76
CA ARG A 72 12.91 -11.06 -22.44
C ARG A 72 11.42 -10.95 -22.85
N PRO A 73 10.95 -11.71 -23.85
CA PRO A 73 9.57 -11.61 -24.34
C PRO A 73 8.52 -11.93 -23.27
N ILE A 74 8.87 -12.77 -22.28
CA ILE A 74 7.98 -13.11 -21.16
C ILE A 74 7.83 -11.95 -20.16
N SER A 75 8.92 -11.26 -19.82
CA SER A 75 8.87 -10.08 -18.94
C SER A 75 8.14 -8.93 -19.59
N LEU A 76 8.36 -8.69 -20.89
CA LEU A 76 7.64 -7.67 -21.64
C LEU A 76 6.14 -7.97 -21.68
N GLY A 77 5.75 -9.23 -21.93
CA GLY A 77 4.35 -9.64 -21.91
C GLY A 77 3.67 -9.41 -20.56
N LEU A 78 4.33 -9.77 -19.46
CA LEU A 78 3.82 -9.52 -18.10
C LEU A 78 3.73 -8.03 -17.76
N LEU A 79 4.72 -7.23 -18.18
CA LEU A 79 4.74 -5.79 -17.92
C LEU A 79 3.68 -5.05 -18.75
N ALA A 80 3.47 -5.48 -20.01
CA ALA A 80 2.40 -4.97 -20.86
C ALA A 80 1.01 -5.36 -20.33
N ALA A 81 0.84 -6.59 -19.84
CA ALA A 81 -0.40 -7.04 -19.21
C ALA A 81 -0.69 -6.28 -17.91
N ALA A 82 0.34 -6.04 -17.07
CA ALA A 82 0.23 -5.22 -15.87
C ALA A 82 -0.14 -3.77 -16.21
N ALA A 83 0.48 -3.17 -17.23
CA ALA A 83 0.15 -1.83 -17.70
C ALA A 83 -1.28 -1.76 -18.24
N LEU A 84 -1.72 -2.74 -19.03
CA LEU A 84 -3.10 -2.84 -19.50
C LEU A 84 -4.10 -2.94 -18.35
N LEU A 85 -3.85 -3.82 -17.37
CA LEU A 85 -4.69 -3.94 -16.18
C LEU A 85 -4.73 -2.62 -15.39
N LEU A 86 -3.60 -1.96 -15.21
CA LEU A 86 -3.53 -0.67 -14.53
C LEU A 86 -4.37 0.36 -15.28
N VAL A 87 -4.24 0.45 -16.61
CA VAL A 87 -5.05 1.36 -17.44
C VAL A 87 -6.55 1.04 -17.31
N ILE A 88 -6.93 -0.25 -17.38
CA ILE A 88 -8.33 -0.68 -17.20
C ILE A 88 -8.87 -0.28 -15.82
N VAL A 89 -8.07 -0.44 -14.76
CA VAL A 89 -8.47 -0.11 -13.37
C VAL A 89 -8.50 1.40 -13.12
N LEU A 90 -7.60 2.17 -13.77
CA LEU A 90 -7.54 3.62 -13.63
C LEU A 90 -8.63 4.34 -14.45
N LEU A 91 -9.18 3.68 -15.48
CA LEU A 91 -10.28 4.22 -16.26
C LEU A 91 -11.53 4.38 -15.37
N PRO A 92 -12.17 5.57 -15.38
CA PRO A 92 -13.28 5.90 -14.49
C PRO A 92 -14.52 5.01 -14.68
N ALA A 93 -14.60 4.28 -15.80
CA ALA A 93 -15.65 3.31 -16.08
C ALA A 93 -15.67 2.10 -15.11
N VAL A 94 -14.52 1.72 -14.52
CA VAL A 94 -14.42 0.64 -13.52
C VAL A 94 -14.51 1.17 -12.09
N LYS A 95 -14.24 2.47 -11.89
CA LYS A 95 -14.33 3.14 -10.57
C LYS A 95 -15.75 3.07 -9.98
N SER A 96 -16.79 3.17 -10.81
CA SER A 96 -18.20 3.12 -10.39
C SER A 96 -18.65 1.74 -9.89
N LYS A 97 -17.98 0.65 -10.28
CA LYS A 97 -18.28 -0.72 -9.82
C LYS A 97 -17.55 -1.09 -8.53
N ARG A 98 -16.47 -0.37 -8.18
CA ARG A 98 -15.75 -0.55 -6.91
C ARG A 98 -16.48 0.12 -5.75
N GLU A 99 -17.27 1.16 -5.99
CA GLU A 99 -18.14 1.75 -4.96
C GLU A 99 -19.25 0.78 -4.52
N GLU A 100 -19.65 -0.18 -5.36
CA GLU A 100 -20.65 -1.21 -4.99
C GLU A 100 -20.03 -2.38 -4.18
N ALA A 101 -18.78 -2.78 -4.49
CA ALA A 101 -18.14 -3.95 -3.86
C ALA A 101 -17.57 -3.69 -2.45
N PHE A 102 -17.43 -2.43 -2.03
CA PHE A 102 -16.99 -2.04 -0.69
C PHE A 102 -18.14 -1.52 0.19
N VAL A 103 -19.39 -1.60 -0.30
CA VAL A 103 -20.62 -1.21 0.44
C VAL A 103 -21.37 -2.42 1.00
N GLU A 104 -20.93 -3.65 0.72
CA GLU A 104 -21.54 -4.85 1.32
C GLU A 104 -20.69 -5.39 2.49
N GLU A 105 -21.26 -5.13 3.68
CA GLU A 105 -21.08 -5.74 5.02
C GLU A 105 -19.99 -5.22 5.97
#